data_AF-A0A2S7ZP19-F1
#
_entry.id   AF-A0A2S7ZP19-F1
#
_cell.length_a   1.000
_cell.length_b   1.000
_cell.length_c   1.000
_cell.angle_alpha   90.00
_cell.angle_beta   90.00
_cell.angle_gamma   90.00
#
_symmetry.space_group_name_H-M   'P 1'
#
loop_
_entity.id
_entity.type
_entity.pdbx_description
1 polymer ?
#
loop_
_entity_poly.entity_id
_entity_poly.type
_entity_poly.pdbx_seq_one_letter_code
_entity_poly.pdbx_strand_id
1 'polypeptide(L)'
;MVAMVSIGIHGYYIEQCKAIEDTIMFYQMETKTQHQFVESDTYALVQSLSNREYWEDQVYQSIRSEPLVVTSSSKKGNILDITLVGSSQSFLKWLNTIQHTLAFCTVQICSIDTQGNSISFRCKIAPREP
;
A
#
# COMPACT_ATOMS: atom_id res chain seq x y z
N MET A 1 -34.36 -32.90 -45.43
CA MET A 1 -33.49 -33.23 -44.27
C MET A 1 -32.32 -32.24 -44.13
N VAL A 2 -31.57 -31.93 -45.20
CA VAL A 2 -30.41 -31.00 -45.19
C VAL A 2 -30.74 -29.56 -44.76
N ALA A 3 -31.87 -28.99 -45.21
CA ALA A 3 -32.25 -27.61 -44.87
C ALA A 3 -32.58 -27.40 -43.38
N MET A 4 -33.17 -28.40 -42.72
CA MET A 4 -33.50 -28.35 -41.28
C MET A 4 -32.24 -28.35 -40.40
N VAL A 5 -31.22 -29.14 -40.80
CA VAL A 5 -29.92 -29.17 -40.12
C VAL A 5 -29.19 -27.84 -40.28
N SER A 6 -29.27 -27.22 -41.46
CA SER A 6 -28.66 -25.91 -41.72
C SER A 6 -29.29 -24.78 -40.90
N ILE A 7 -30.61 -24.80 -40.69
CA ILE A 7 -31.32 -23.81 -39.86
C ILE A 7 -30.95 -24.02 -38.38
N GLY A 8 -30.85 -25.27 -37.92
CA GLY A 8 -30.43 -25.59 -36.55
C GLY A 8 -29.00 -25.12 -36.23
N ILE A 9 -28.06 -25.32 -37.15
CA ILE A 9 -26.67 -24.84 -37.00
C ILE A 9 -26.63 -23.31 -36.98
N HIS A 10 -27.40 -22.65 -37.84
CA HIS A 10 -27.46 -21.19 -37.88
C HIS A 10 -28.07 -20.59 -36.61
N GLY A 11 -29.15 -21.20 -36.09
CA GLY A 11 -29.76 -20.81 -34.82
C GLY A 11 -28.80 -20.98 -33.64
N TYR A 12 -28.10 -22.11 -33.57
CA TYR A 12 -27.09 -22.38 -32.55
C TYR A 12 -25.93 -21.36 -32.60
N TYR A 13 -25.46 -21.01 -33.79
CA TYR A 13 -24.41 -20.00 -33.96
C TYR A 13 -24.85 -18.62 -33.44
N ILE A 14 -26.08 -18.20 -33.72
CA ILE A 14 -26.63 -16.92 -33.23
C ILE A 14 -26.73 -16.90 -31.71
N GLU A 15 -27.18 -18.00 -31.09
CA GLU A 15 -27.24 -18.10 -29.62
C GLU A 15 -25.85 -18.03 -28.98
N GLN A 16 -24.85 -18.69 -29.56
CA GLN A 16 -23.46 -18.61 -29.10
C GLN A 16 -22.89 -17.19 -29.23
N CYS A 17 -23.17 -16.50 -30.34
CA CYS A 17 -22.76 -15.09 -30.51
C CYS A 17 -23.36 -14.18 -29.43
N LYS A 18 -24.65 -14.35 -29.11
CA LYS A 18 -25.31 -13.59 -28.03
C LYS A 18 -24.71 -13.88 -26.66
N ALA A 19 -24.45 -15.16 -26.35
CA ALA A 19 -23.84 -15.54 -25.08
C ALA A 19 -22.43 -14.93 -24.90
N ILE A 20 -21.65 -14.87 -25.99
CA ILE A 20 -20.33 -14.23 -25.99
C ILE A 20 -20.46 -12.71 -25.81
N GLU A 21 -21.42 -12.07 -26.48
CA GLU A 21 -21.67 -10.63 -26.36
C GLU A 21 -22.08 -10.24 -24.93
N ASP A 22 -23.00 -10.99 -24.31
CA ASP A 22 -23.41 -10.78 -22.91
C ASP A 22 -22.23 -10.93 -21.95
N THR A 23 -21.36 -11.92 -22.22
CA THR A 23 -20.14 -12.16 -21.42
C THR A 23 -19.17 -10.98 -21.52
N ILE A 24 -18.95 -10.45 -22.73
CA ILE A 24 -18.09 -9.29 -22.96
C ILE A 24 -18.65 -8.06 -22.24
N MET A 25 -19.96 -7.82 -22.35
CA MET A 25 -20.64 -6.70 -21.68
C MET A 25 -20.53 -6.80 -20.16
N PHE A 26 -20.68 -7.99 -19.60
CA PHE A 26 -20.49 -8.24 -18.18
C PHE A 26 -19.06 -7.87 -17.73
N TYR A 27 -18.03 -8.39 -18.41
CA TYR A 27 -16.64 -8.09 -18.04
C TYR A 27 -16.28 -6.61 -18.19
N GLN A 28 -16.80 -5.94 -19.23
CA GLN A 28 -16.60 -4.50 -19.38
C GLN A 28 -17.25 -3.71 -18.24
N MET A 29 -18.45 -4.11 -17.82
CA MET A 29 -19.14 -3.48 -16.71
C MET A 29 -18.40 -3.71 -15.39
N GLU A 30 -17.94 -4.93 -15.12
CA GLU A 30 -17.14 -5.26 -13.94
C GLU A 30 -15.82 -4.48 -13.90
N THR A 31 -15.11 -4.41 -15.03
CA THR A 31 -13.85 -3.66 -15.11
C THR A 31 -14.09 -2.17 -14.85
N LYS A 32 -15.18 -1.62 -15.39
CA LYS A 32 -15.54 -0.21 -15.20
C LYS A 32 -15.90 0.08 -13.74
N THR A 33 -16.68 -0.77 -13.08
CA THR A 33 -17.05 -0.57 -11.67
C THR A 33 -15.84 -0.70 -10.75
N GLN A 34 -14.93 -1.65 -11.02
CA GLN A 34 -13.67 -1.78 -10.30
C GLN A 34 -12.79 -0.52 -10.45
N HIS A 35 -12.65 -0.02 -11.68
CA HIS A 35 -11.90 1.21 -11.94
C HIS A 35 -12.50 2.41 -11.20
N GLN A 36 -13.83 2.58 -11.29
CA GLN A 36 -14.55 3.64 -10.58
C GLN A 36 -14.41 3.53 -9.06
N PHE A 37 -14.36 2.30 -8.52
CA PHE A 37 -14.11 2.11 -7.11
C PHE A 37 -12.70 2.54 -6.71
N VAL A 38 -11.66 2.13 -7.46
CA VAL A 38 -10.26 2.50 -7.18
C VAL A 38 -10.05 4.01 -7.26
N GLU A 39 -10.74 4.70 -8.16
CA GLU A 39 -10.69 6.17 -8.28
C GLU A 39 -11.58 6.91 -7.27
N SER A 40 -12.41 6.20 -6.49
CA SER A 40 -13.38 6.82 -5.58
C SER A 40 -12.76 7.30 -4.27
N ASP A 41 -13.41 8.30 -3.67
CA ASP A 41 -13.11 8.75 -2.30
C ASP A 41 -13.27 7.63 -1.27
N THR A 42 -14.14 6.66 -1.54
CA THR A 42 -14.36 5.52 -0.63
C THR A 42 -13.13 4.62 -0.58
N TYR A 43 -12.48 4.37 -1.72
CA TYR A 43 -11.22 3.63 -1.76
C TYR A 43 -10.10 4.41 -1.06
N ALA A 44 -10.00 5.72 -1.28
CA ALA A 44 -9.05 6.55 -0.56
C ALA A 44 -9.24 6.50 0.96
N LEU A 45 -10.50 6.52 1.43
CA LEU A 45 -10.84 6.37 2.85
C LEU A 45 -10.46 4.98 3.38
N VAL A 46 -10.84 3.89 2.70
CA VAL A 46 -10.48 2.52 3.10
C VAL A 46 -8.96 2.34 3.17
N GLN A 47 -8.23 2.84 2.17
CA GLN A 47 -6.77 2.82 2.17
C GLN A 47 -6.19 3.64 3.33
N SER A 48 -6.76 4.83 3.62
CA SER A 48 -6.30 5.65 4.74
C SER A 48 -6.52 4.96 6.09
N LEU A 49 -7.64 4.24 6.26
CA LEU A 49 -7.95 3.47 7.46
C LEU A 49 -7.03 2.25 7.59
N SER A 50 -6.84 1.50 6.51
CA SER A 50 -5.90 0.36 6.47
C SER A 50 -4.46 0.80 6.77
N ASN A 51 -4.01 1.91 6.18
CA ASN A 51 -2.66 2.42 6.42
C ASN A 51 -2.48 2.89 7.88
N ARG A 52 -3.54 3.41 8.51
CA ARG A 52 -3.52 3.76 9.95
C ARG A 52 -3.49 2.56 10.88
N GLU A 53 -3.96 1.39 10.46
CA GLU A 53 -3.93 0.19 11.30
C GLU A 53 -2.53 -0.46 11.29
N TYR A 54 -1.85 -0.46 10.13
CA TYR A 54 -0.57 -1.16 9.93
C TYR A 54 0.64 -0.22 9.76
N TRP A 55 0.56 1.02 10.26
CA TRP A 55 1.61 2.02 10.10
C TRP A 55 2.97 1.57 10.66
N GLU A 56 2.98 0.77 11.74
CA GLU A 56 4.19 0.23 12.37
C GLU A 56 4.98 -0.68 11.42
N ASP A 57 4.29 -1.58 10.73
CA ASP A 57 4.93 -2.47 9.76
C ASP A 57 5.54 -1.68 8.60
N GLN A 58 4.87 -0.61 8.16
CA GLN A 58 5.39 0.28 7.13
C GLN A 58 6.65 1.03 7.60
N VAL A 59 6.73 1.42 8.88
CA VAL A 59 7.97 1.98 9.46
C VAL A 59 9.11 0.96 9.34
N TYR A 60 8.93 -0.28 9.81
CA TYR A 60 10.00 -1.28 9.77
C TYR A 60 10.41 -1.65 8.35
N GLN A 61 9.46 -1.74 7.42
CA GLN A 61 9.74 -1.98 6.01
C GLN A 61 10.56 -0.85 5.40
N SER A 62 10.24 0.41 5.71
CA SER A 62 11.02 1.56 5.22
C SER A 62 12.46 1.55 5.73
N ILE A 63 12.71 1.13 6.98
CA ILE A 63 14.06 1.03 7.54
C ILE A 63 14.89 -0.03 6.81
N ARG A 64 14.30 -1.18 6.46
CA ARG A 64 14.99 -2.27 5.73
C ARG A 64 15.47 -1.86 4.34
N SER A 65 14.91 -0.80 3.76
CA SER A 65 15.30 -0.30 2.45
C SER A 65 16.60 0.53 2.48
N GLU A 66 17.05 0.93 3.67
CA GLU A 66 18.27 1.71 3.89
C GLU A 66 19.27 0.91 4.74
N PRO A 67 20.58 1.22 4.69
CA PRO A 67 21.57 0.58 5.55
C PRO A 67 21.51 1.17 6.97
N LEU A 68 20.35 1.02 7.61
CA LEU A 68 20.04 1.40 8.98
C LEU A 68 19.72 0.15 9.79
N VAL A 69 20.25 0.06 11.00
CA VAL A 69 20.01 -1.07 11.91
C VAL A 69 19.18 -0.62 13.09
N VAL A 70 18.09 -1.33 13.37
CA VAL A 70 17.29 -1.10 14.59
C VAL A 70 18.01 -1.77 15.76
N THR A 71 18.51 -0.97 16.71
CA THR A 71 19.20 -1.47 17.91
C THR A 71 18.28 -1.58 19.11
N SER A 72 17.24 -0.77 19.16
CA SER A 72 16.20 -0.83 20.19
C SER A 72 14.86 -0.44 19.59
N SER A 73 13.80 -1.06 20.08
CA SER A 73 12.44 -0.77 19.68
C SER A 73 11.52 -1.01 20.86
N SER A 74 10.71 -0.02 21.20
CA SER A 74 9.73 -0.10 22.29
C SER A 74 8.45 0.62 21.88
N LYS A 75 7.31 -0.02 22.14
CA LYS A 75 5.99 0.55 21.89
C LYS A 75 5.33 0.96 23.19
N LYS A 76 4.83 2.18 23.25
CA LYS A 76 4.03 2.69 24.37
C LYS A 76 2.79 3.39 23.83
N GLY A 77 1.66 2.68 23.82
CA GLY A 77 0.43 3.15 23.18
C GLY A 77 0.61 3.28 21.66
N ASN A 78 0.25 4.43 21.10
CA ASN A 78 0.43 4.77 19.68
C ASN A 78 1.81 5.37 19.36
N ILE A 79 2.77 5.29 20.29
CA ILE A 79 4.12 5.82 20.10
C ILE A 79 5.10 4.65 19.96
N LEU A 80 5.81 4.63 18.84
CA LEU A 80 6.91 3.74 18.55
C LEU A 80 8.23 4.47 18.82
N ASP A 81 8.95 4.08 19.88
CA ASP A 81 10.28 4.58 20.24
C ASP A 81 11.33 3.61 19.66
N ILE A 82 12.07 4.05 18.65
CA ILE A 82 13.09 3.25 17.97
C ILE A 82 14.45 3.92 18.08
N THR A 83 15.49 3.10 18.19
CA THR A 83 16.87 3.53 18.07
C THR A 83 17.47 2.92 16.82
N LEU A 84 17.96 3.78 15.93
CA LEU A 84 18.53 3.44 14.63
C LEU A 84 20.01 3.73 14.64
N VAL A 85 20.83 2.82 14.12
CA VAL A 85 22.27 3.02 13.94
C VAL A 85 22.62 2.97 12.46
N GLY A 86 23.37 3.97 12.00
CA GLY A 86 23.88 4.02 10.64
C GLY A 86 24.55 5.35 10.31
N SER A 87 24.58 5.70 9.03
CA SER A 87 25.12 6.99 8.57
C SER A 87 24.06 8.09 8.59
N SER A 88 24.47 9.35 8.71
CA SER A 88 23.56 10.50 8.58
C SER A 88 22.85 10.52 7.23
N GLN A 89 23.51 10.09 6.16
CA GLN A 89 22.91 10.07 4.82
C GLN A 89 21.77 9.05 4.73
N SER A 90 21.98 7.84 5.26
CA SER A 90 20.97 6.79 5.31
C SER A 90 19.79 7.20 6.19
N PHE A 91 20.07 7.85 7.32
CA PHE A 91 19.03 8.36 8.22
C PHE A 91 18.18 9.44 7.56
N LEU A 92 18.79 10.42 6.90
CA LEU A 92 18.06 11.48 6.20
C LEU A 92 17.23 10.94 5.04
N LYS A 93 17.77 9.96 4.30
CA LYS A 93 17.04 9.32 3.20
C LYS A 93 15.83 8.56 3.72
N TRP A 94 15.99 7.77 4.78
CA TRP A 94 14.88 7.11 5.47
C TRP A 94 13.84 8.10 6.00
N LEU A 95 14.28 9.19 6.65
CA LEU A 95 13.40 10.22 7.20
C LEU A 95 12.56 10.88 6.11
N ASN A 96 13.14 11.15 4.94
CA ASN A 96 12.38 11.66 3.80
C ASN A 96 11.38 10.63 3.28
N THR A 97 11.79 9.37 3.10
CA THR A 97 10.90 8.29 2.65
C THR A 97 9.70 8.13 3.56
N ILE A 98 9.91 8.04 4.88
CA ILE A 98 8.81 7.83 5.82
C ILE A 98 7.87 9.04 5.91
N GLN A 99 8.37 10.27 5.75
CA GLN A 99 7.53 11.47 5.69
C GLN A 99 6.64 11.52 4.43
N HIS A 100 7.09 10.95 3.32
CA HIS A 100 6.29 10.86 2.10
C HIS A 100 5.31 9.67 2.13
N THR A 101 5.75 8.49 2.57
CA THR A 101 4.94 7.27 2.60
C THR A 101 3.90 7.30 3.72
N LEU A 102 4.29 7.79 4.90
CA LEU A 102 3.44 7.88 6.08
C LEU A 102 3.22 9.35 6.45
N ALA A 103 2.61 10.12 5.54
CA ALA A 103 2.33 11.55 5.75
C ALA A 103 1.47 11.84 6.99
N PHE A 104 0.71 10.84 7.45
CA PHE A 104 -0.07 10.93 8.68
C PHE A 104 0.75 10.59 9.94
N CYS A 105 1.99 10.10 9.84
CA CYS A 105 2.86 9.88 11.00
C CYS A 105 3.81 11.07 11.20
N THR A 106 4.07 11.38 12.46
CA THR A 106 5.09 12.36 12.86
C THR A 106 6.28 11.61 13.43
N VAL A 107 7.47 11.91 12.89
CA VAL A 107 8.76 11.40 13.38
C VAL A 107 9.43 12.51 14.18
N GLN A 108 9.64 12.26 15.48
CA GLN A 108 10.35 13.15 16.39
C GLN A 108 11.73 12.56 16.71
N ILE A 109 12.80 13.29 16.38
CA ILE A 109 14.16 12.93 16.75
C ILE A 109 14.38 13.33 18.21
N CYS A 110 14.64 12.34 19.07
CA CYS A 110 14.82 12.54 20.51
C CYS A 110 16.28 12.77 20.90
N SER A 111 17.20 12.00 20.32
CA SER A 111 18.65 12.19 20.52
C SER A 111 19.42 11.72 19.29
N ILE A 112 20.61 12.30 19.13
CA ILE A 112 21.61 11.88 18.15
C ILE A 112 22.91 11.72 18.92
N ASP A 113 23.39 10.48 19.00
CA ASP A 113 24.57 10.11 19.76
C ASP A 113 25.61 9.52 18.81
N THR A 114 26.84 10.04 18.87
CA THR A 114 27.95 9.52 18.06
C THR A 114 28.84 8.63 18.93
N GLN A 115 29.02 7.38 18.51
CA GLN A 115 29.94 6.44 19.15
C GLN A 115 30.94 5.94 18.11
N GLY A 116 32.14 6.55 18.11
CA GLY A 116 33.17 6.27 17.12
C GLY A 116 32.71 6.60 15.70
N ASN A 117 32.70 5.60 14.81
CA ASN A 117 32.28 5.73 13.42
C ASN A 117 30.76 5.51 13.19
N SER A 118 30.00 5.28 14.25
CA SER A 118 28.57 5.00 14.17
C SER A 118 27.75 6.11 14.80
N ILE A 119 26.63 6.45 14.16
CA ILE A 119 25.68 7.44 14.66
C ILE A 119 24.40 6.72 15.05
N SER A 120 24.00 6.91 16.30
CA SER A 120 22.76 6.40 16.87
C SER A 120 21.73 7.51 16.89
N PHE A 121 20.57 7.25 16.31
CA PHE A 121 19.43 8.15 16.25
C PHE A 121 18.29 7.54 17.04
N ARG A 122 17.86 8.20 18.12
CA ARG A 122 16.65 7.81 18.83
C ARG A 122 15.48 8.61 18.28
N CYS A 123 14.44 7.92 17.81
CA CYS A 123 13.26 8.53 17.21
C CYS A 123 11.99 8.02 17.86
N LYS A 124 11.02 8.90 18.05
CA LYS A 124 9.65 8.56 18.40
C LYS A 124 8.76 8.80 17.21
N ILE A 125 7.96 7.82 16.86
CA ILE A 125 7.06 7.86 15.71
C ILE A 125 5.66 7.63 16.23
N ALA A 126 4.74 8.51 15.85
CA ALA A 126 3.33 8.40 16.22
C ALA A 126 2.45 8.86 15.06
N PRO A 127 1.30 8.21 14.81
CA PRO A 127 0.29 8.76 13.92
C PRO A 127 -0.23 10.09 14.48
N ARG A 128 -0.42 11.08 13.61
CA ARG A 128 -1.12 12.33 13.92
C ARG A 128 -2.56 11.96 14.22
N GLU A 129 -3.00 12.28 15.44
CA GLU A 129 -4.41 12.25 15.76
C GLU A 129 -5.14 13.29 14.88
N PRO A 130 -6.32 12.94 14.33
CA PRO A 130 -7.13 13.86 13.54
C PRO A 130 -7.65 15.04 14.37
#